data_AF-A0A847HAG0-F1
#
_entry.id   AF-A0A847HAG0-F1
#
_cell.length_a   1.000
_cell.length_b   1.000
_cell.length_c   1.000
_cell.angle_alpha   90.00
_cell.angle_beta   90.00
_cell.angle_gamma   90.00
#
_symmetry.space_group_name_H-M   'P 1'
#
loop_
_entity.id
_entity.type
_entity.pdbx_description
1 polymer ?
#
loop_
_entity_poly.entity_id
_entity_poly.type
_entity_poly.pdbx_seq_one_letter_code
_entity_poly.pdbx_strand_id
1 'polypeptide(L)'
;MNLVEALRRRGLTVAFCESLTAGLAAATLADTPGASHVLRGGLITYATDLKGLLAGVSAHALRTHGPVSAEVAAEMAEGAREVCLADWGVSLTGVAG
;
A
#
# COMPACT_ATOMS: atom_id res chain seq x y z
N MET A 1 0.19 8.69 -21.12
CA MET A 1 0.53 9.30 -19.82
C MET A 1 0.59 8.19 -18.79
N ASN A 2 1.73 8.02 -18.12
CA ASN A 2 1.88 6.99 -17.08
C ASN A 2 1.44 7.51 -15.70
N LEU A 3 1.42 6.64 -14.67
CA LEU A 3 0.98 6.98 -13.32
C LEU A 3 1.84 8.09 -12.69
N VAL A 4 3.16 8.05 -12.87
CA VAL A 4 4.08 9.06 -12.34
C VAL A 4 3.77 10.43 -12.93
N GLU A 5 3.57 10.52 -14.23
CA GLU A 5 3.19 11.76 -14.91
C GLU A 5 1.84 12.29 -14.43
N ALA A 6 0.86 11.40 -14.24
CA ALA A 6 -0.47 11.77 -13.79
C ALA A 6 -0.47 12.35 -12.37
N LEU A 7 0.24 11.70 -11.43
CA LEU A 7 0.36 12.15 -10.04
C LEU A 7 1.18 13.44 -9.96
N ARG A 8 2.33 13.51 -10.64
CA ARG A 8 3.19 14.69 -10.66
C ARG A 8 2.45 15.92 -11.18
N ARG A 9 1.67 15.80 -12.27
CA ARG A 9 0.86 16.91 -12.81
C ARG A 9 -0.18 17.45 -11.85
N ARG A 10 -0.64 16.62 -10.90
CA ARG A 10 -1.64 16.99 -9.89
C ARG A 10 -1.02 17.40 -8.56
N GLY A 11 0.30 17.31 -8.41
CA GLY A 11 0.98 17.53 -7.13
C GLY A 11 0.60 16.50 -6.07
N LEU A 12 0.24 15.28 -6.48
CA LEU A 12 -0.20 14.20 -5.59
C LEU A 12 0.89 13.14 -5.44
N THR A 13 0.84 12.43 -4.33
CA THR A 13 1.78 11.40 -3.92
C THR A 13 1.09 10.08 -3.59
N VAL A 14 1.85 8.98 -3.58
CA VAL A 14 1.33 7.62 -3.35
C VAL A 14 2.26 6.80 -2.46
N ALA A 15 1.68 5.91 -1.66
CA ALA A 15 2.38 4.88 -0.90
C ALA A 15 1.68 3.51 -1.06
N PHE A 16 2.45 2.43 -0.92
CA PHE A 16 1.93 1.06 -1.06
C PHE A 16 1.94 0.29 0.27
N CYS A 17 0.92 -0.55 0.51
CA CYS A 17 0.94 -1.59 1.54
C CYS A 17 0.86 -2.97 0.87
N GLU A 18 1.93 -3.74 0.89
CA GLU A 18 2.05 -4.97 0.09
C GLU A 18 2.13 -6.20 0.99
N SER A 19 1.19 -7.14 0.80
CA SER A 19 1.26 -8.51 1.33
C SER A 19 1.81 -9.42 0.23
N LEU A 20 0.97 -10.00 -0.63
CA LEU A 20 1.38 -11.05 -1.58
C LEU A 20 2.46 -10.62 -2.60
N THR A 21 2.56 -9.32 -2.91
CA THR A 21 3.53 -8.80 -3.88
C THR A 21 4.88 -8.45 -3.26
N ALA A 22 4.97 -8.41 -1.93
CA ALA A 22 6.22 -8.24 -1.18
C ALA A 22 7.14 -7.09 -1.67
N GLY A 23 6.59 -6.00 -2.20
CA GLY A 23 7.35 -4.82 -2.65
C GLY A 23 7.42 -4.65 -4.16
N LEU A 24 6.92 -5.61 -4.94
CA LEU A 24 6.96 -5.55 -6.40
C LEU A 24 6.16 -4.36 -6.96
N ALA A 25 5.05 -3.96 -6.35
CA ALA A 25 4.27 -2.82 -6.85
C ALA A 25 5.04 -1.50 -6.66
N ALA A 26 5.59 -1.27 -5.47
CA ALA A 26 6.44 -0.11 -5.20
C ALA A 26 7.69 -0.09 -6.08
N ALA A 27 8.35 -1.24 -6.26
CA ALA A 27 9.52 -1.37 -7.12
C ALA A 27 9.19 -1.04 -8.59
N THR A 28 8.05 -1.53 -9.09
CA THR A 28 7.58 -1.25 -10.45
C THR A 28 7.36 0.25 -10.67
N LEU A 29 6.78 0.95 -9.69
CA LEU A 29 6.62 2.40 -9.79
C LEU A 29 7.98 3.12 -9.73
N ALA A 30 8.87 2.69 -8.83
CA ALA A 30 10.19 3.28 -8.62
C ALA A 30 11.10 3.18 -9.86
N ASP A 31 10.91 2.16 -10.70
CA ASP A 31 11.65 1.98 -11.96
C ASP A 31 11.28 3.03 -13.04
N THR A 32 10.20 3.78 -12.84
CA THR A 32 9.82 4.88 -13.75
C THR A 32 10.60 6.16 -13.43
N PRO A 33 11.29 6.79 -14.41
CA PRO A 33 11.99 8.05 -14.18
C PRO A 33 11.09 9.14 -13.57
N GLY A 34 11.59 9.78 -12.49
CA GLY A 34 10.85 10.79 -11.74
C GLY A 34 9.89 10.25 -10.69
N ALA A 35 9.86 8.94 -10.44
CA ALA A 35 9.04 8.33 -9.39
C ALA A 35 9.30 8.90 -7.99
N SER A 36 10.51 9.39 -7.71
CA SER A 36 10.87 10.05 -6.43
C SER A 36 10.04 11.31 -6.14
N HIS A 37 9.40 11.91 -7.14
CA HIS A 37 8.49 13.04 -6.94
C HIS A 37 7.12 12.62 -6.39
N VAL A 38 6.73 11.35 -6.52
CA VAL A 38 5.36 10.88 -6.24
C VAL A 38 5.32 9.70 -5.27
N LEU A 39 6.29 8.80 -5.29
CA LEU A 39 6.36 7.66 -4.37
C LEU A 39 6.94 8.10 -3.03
N ARG A 40 6.14 8.01 -1.96
CA ARG A 40 6.56 8.37 -0.59
C ARG A 40 7.25 7.23 0.13
N GLY A 41 6.85 6.00 -0.18
CA GLY A 41 7.34 4.79 0.49
C GLY A 41 6.31 3.68 0.44
N GLY A 42 6.45 2.72 1.34
CA GLY A 42 5.48 1.66 1.50
C GLY A 42 5.77 0.76 2.70
N LEU A 43 4.83 -0.14 2.96
CA LEU A 43 4.86 -1.12 4.03
C LEU A 43 4.80 -2.52 3.42
N ILE A 44 5.65 -3.42 3.89
CA ILE A 44 5.56 -4.84 3.53
C ILE A 44 4.97 -5.58 4.73
N THR A 45 3.72 -6.04 4.60
CA THR A 45 2.93 -6.64 5.68
C THR A 45 2.53 -8.08 5.34
N TYR A 46 3.51 -8.87 4.90
CA TYR A 46 3.31 -10.26 4.47
C TYR A 46 2.69 -11.11 5.60
N ALA A 47 3.25 -11.03 6.81
CA ALA A 47 2.70 -11.66 7.98
C ALA A 47 1.44 -10.93 8.49
N THR A 48 0.43 -11.68 8.93
CA THR A 48 -0.88 -11.12 9.33
C THR A 48 -0.78 -10.15 10.50
N ASP A 49 0.09 -10.41 11.47
CA ASP A 49 0.35 -9.54 12.61
C ASP A 49 0.95 -8.19 12.18
N LEU A 50 1.80 -8.18 11.15
CA LEU A 50 2.36 -6.94 10.61
C LEU A 50 1.32 -6.05 9.93
N LYS A 51 0.19 -6.60 9.46
CA LYS A 51 -0.93 -5.77 8.96
C LYS A 51 -1.47 -4.87 10.06
N GLY A 52 -1.61 -5.40 11.28
CA GLY A 52 -2.03 -4.61 12.43
C GLY A 52 -0.92 -3.69 12.95
N LEU A 53 0.31 -4.21 13.08
CA LEU A 53 1.42 -3.45 13.66
C LEU A 53 1.88 -2.26 12.81
N LEU A 54 2.01 -2.46 11.49
CA LEU A 54 2.59 -1.46 10.60
C LEU A 54 1.54 -0.64 9.87
N ALA A 55 0.43 -1.26 9.45
CA ALA A 55 -0.62 -0.61 8.67
C ALA A 55 -1.88 -0.30 9.48
N GLY A 56 -1.86 -0.51 10.81
CA GLY A 56 -2.98 -0.14 11.69
C GLY A 56 -4.27 -0.94 11.46
N VAL A 57 -4.21 -2.04 10.72
CA VAL A 57 -5.39 -2.89 10.46
C VAL A 57 -5.97 -3.38 11.79
N SER A 58 -7.25 -3.19 11.98
CA SER A 58 -7.94 -3.50 13.21
C SER A 58 -7.94 -5.00 13.46
N ALA A 59 -7.71 -5.36 14.73
CA ALA A 59 -7.80 -6.77 15.15
C ALA A 59 -9.22 -7.34 14.93
N HIS A 60 -10.25 -6.48 14.90
CA HIS A 60 -11.60 -6.89 14.55
C HIS A 60 -11.69 -7.30 13.08
N ALA A 61 -11.22 -6.46 12.15
CA ALA A 61 -11.27 -6.77 10.72
C ALA A 61 -10.52 -8.07 10.39
N LEU A 62 -9.31 -8.24 10.95
CA LEU A 62 -8.50 -9.45 10.77
C LEU A 62 -9.20 -10.72 11.27
N ARG A 63 -9.92 -10.66 12.39
CA ARG A 63 -10.65 -11.82 12.94
C ARG A 63 -11.95 -12.11 12.18
N THR A 64 -12.67 -11.08 11.77
CA THR A 64 -14.00 -11.23 11.15
C THR A 64 -13.91 -11.58 9.68
N HIS A 65 -13.02 -10.94 8.93
CA HIS A 65 -12.93 -11.06 7.47
C HIS A 65 -11.70 -11.84 7.00
N GLY A 66 -10.72 -12.07 7.89
CA GLY A 66 -9.45 -12.68 7.53
C GLY A 66 -8.50 -11.71 6.78
N PRO A 67 -7.22 -12.09 6.62
CA PRO A 67 -6.19 -11.20 6.06
C PRO A 67 -6.35 -10.89 4.57
N VAL A 68 -7.19 -11.64 3.86
CA VAL A 68 -7.50 -11.47 2.43
C VAL A 68 -8.98 -11.13 2.30
N SER A 69 -9.29 -9.85 2.40
CA SER A 69 -10.64 -9.30 2.34
C SER A 69 -10.61 -7.85 1.87
N ALA A 70 -11.76 -7.34 1.40
CA ALA A 70 -11.86 -5.95 0.96
C ALA A 70 -11.70 -4.98 2.14
N GLU A 71 -12.18 -5.37 3.32
CA GLU A 71 -12.09 -4.62 4.57
C GLU A 71 -10.65 -4.47 5.03
N VAL A 72 -9.89 -5.58 5.08
CA VAL A 72 -8.46 -5.53 5.42
C VAL A 72 -7.66 -4.78 4.37
N ALA A 73 -7.99 -4.93 3.08
CA ALA A 73 -7.34 -4.15 2.03
C ALA A 73 -7.57 -2.63 2.21
N ALA A 74 -8.81 -2.21 2.48
CA ALA A 74 -9.12 -0.81 2.72
C ALA A 74 -8.35 -0.23 3.92
N GLU A 75 -8.30 -0.96 5.05
CA GLU A 75 -7.54 -0.54 6.23
C GLU A 75 -6.02 -0.53 5.95
N MET A 76 -5.48 -1.51 5.20
CA MET A 76 -4.07 -1.52 4.78
C MET A 76 -3.72 -0.30 3.92
N ALA A 77 -4.59 0.06 2.98
CA ALA A 77 -4.40 1.21 2.11
C ALA A 77 -4.38 2.51 2.92
N GLU A 78 -5.34 2.66 3.84
CA GLU A 78 -5.40 3.81 4.74
C GLU A 78 -4.15 3.91 5.62
N GLY A 79 -3.70 2.79 6.21
CA GLY A 79 -2.47 2.76 7.00
C GLY A 79 -1.23 3.19 6.22
N ALA A 80 -1.07 2.75 4.96
CA ALA A 80 0.03 3.23 4.13
C ALA A 80 -0.08 4.74 3.81
N ARG A 81 -1.29 5.25 3.56
CA ARG A 81 -1.54 6.68 3.35
C ARG A 81 -1.07 7.49 4.55
N GLU A 82 -1.48 7.09 5.75
CA GLU A 82 -1.17 7.78 7.00
C GLU A 82 0.31 7.67 7.37
N VAL A 83 0.87 6.45 7.41
CA VAL A 83 2.26 6.23 7.86
C VAL A 83 3.28 6.86 6.92
N CYS A 84 3.03 6.82 5.60
CA CYS A 84 3.95 7.40 4.61
C CYS A 84 3.66 8.87 4.28
N LEU A 85 2.62 9.48 4.89
CA LEU A 85 2.19 10.84 4.62
C LEU A 85 1.98 11.07 3.11
N ALA A 86 1.22 10.17 2.49
CA ALA A 86 0.90 10.20 1.06
C ALA A 86 -0.53 10.67 0.83
N ASP A 87 -0.82 11.22 -0.36
CA ASP A 87 -2.20 11.57 -0.73
C ASP A 87 -3.03 10.31 -1.02
N TRP A 88 -2.39 9.27 -1.59
CA TRP A 88 -3.00 7.99 -1.92
C TRP A 88 -2.28 6.85 -1.22
N GLY A 89 -3.05 5.95 -0.61
CA GLY A 89 -2.59 4.63 -0.19
C GLY A 89 -3.15 3.54 -1.11
N VAL A 90 -2.32 2.59 -1.50
CA VAL A 90 -2.72 1.44 -2.33
C VAL A 90 -2.27 0.16 -1.66
N SER A 91 -3.20 -0.78 -1.44
CA SER A 91 -2.89 -2.06 -0.80
C SER A 91 -3.00 -3.25 -1.73
N LEU A 92 -2.21 -4.29 -1.50
CA LEU A 92 -2.34 -5.59 -2.17
C LEU A 92 -2.33 -6.73 -1.15
N THR A 93 -3.47 -7.40 -1.01
CA THR A 93 -3.62 -8.64 -0.22
C THR A 93 -4.36 -9.70 -1.03
N GLY A 94 -3.97 -10.96 -0.89
CA GLY A 94 -4.40 -12.04 -1.78
C GLY A 94 -3.67 -13.35 -1.49
N VAL A 95 -4.08 -14.40 -2.19
CA VAL A 95 -3.41 -15.70 -2.18
C VAL A 95 -2.53 -15.79 -3.43
N ALA A 96 -1.21 -15.90 -3.24
CA ALA A 96 -0.26 -16.00 -4.35
C ALA A 96 -0.17 -17.42 -4.95
N GLY A 97 -0.62 -18.44 -4.20
CA GLY A 97 -0.54 -19.86 -4.55
C GLY A 97 -0.47 -20.73 -3.31
#